data_AF-C0EMX6-F1
#
_entry.id   AF-C0EMX6-F1
#
_cell.length_a   1.000
_cell.length_b   1.000
_cell.length_c   1.000
_cell.angle_alpha   90.00
_cell.angle_beta   90.00
_cell.angle_gamma   90.00
#
_symmetry.space_group_name_H-M   'P 1'
#
loop_
_entity.id
_entity.type
_entity.pdbx_description
1 polymer ?
#
loop_
_entity_poly.entity_id
_entity_poly.type
_entity_poly.pdbx_seq_one_letter_code
_entity_poly.pdbx_strand_id
1 'polypeptide(L)' 'MTEAEFASWAMKILLSGLIIFLGFIVWNLGKESKAGKFGIAMLFLVLGLGVFGFVFKELLISFLVLPK' A
#
# COMPACT_ATOMS: atom_id res chain seq x y z
N MET A 1 1.28 -13.20 23.91
CA MET A 1 1.59 -12.08 23.00
C MET A 1 2.13 -10.97 23.87
N THR A 2 3.39 -10.61 23.69
CA THR A 2 3.96 -9.43 24.36
C THR A 2 3.33 -8.17 23.77
N GLU A 3 3.36 -7.05 24.49
CA GLU A 3 2.81 -5.77 24.00
C GLU A 3 3.43 -5.37 22.65
N ALA A 4 4.72 -5.66 22.46
CA ALA A 4 5.44 -5.40 21.21
C ALA A 4 4.95 -6.25 20.04
N GLU A 5 4.67 -7.54 20.27
CA GLU A 5 4.12 -8.44 19.23
C GLU A 5 2.71 -8.01 18.82
N PHE A 6 1.87 -7.63 19.79
CA PHE A 6 0.53 -7.13 19.51
C PHE A 6 0.57 -5.84 18.69
N ALA A 7 1.41 -4.88 19.09
CA ALA A 7 1.60 -3.63 18.36
C ALA A 7 2.09 -3.85 16.92
N SER A 8 3.02 -4.78 16.72
CA SER A 8 3.53 -5.19 15.40
C SER A 8 2.41 -5.72 14.49
N TRP A 9 1.60 -6.65 15.00
CA TRP A 9 0.49 -7.22 14.25
C TRP A 9 -0.60 -6.19 13.96
N ALA A 10 -0.97 -5.38 14.97
CA ALA A 10 -1.93 -4.30 14.81
C ALA A 10 -1.47 -3.31 13.73
N MET A 11 -0.21 -2.87 13.76
CA MET A 11 0.35 -1.98 12.75
C MET A 11 0.29 -2.59 11.35
N LYS A 12 0.68 -3.85 11.17
CA LYS A 12 0.62 -4.52 9.86
C LYS A 12 -0.81 -4.57 9.31
N ILE A 13 -1.78 -4.97 10.14
CA ILE A 13 -3.17 -5.14 9.72
C ILE A 13 -3.83 -3.79 9.45
N LEU A 14 -3.71 -2.83 10.38
CA LEU A 14 -4.36 -1.53 10.26
C LEU A 14 -3.77 -0.73 9.09
N LEU A 15 -2.45 -0.74 8.93
CA LEU A 15 -1.76 -0.02 7.85
C LEU A 15 -2.11 -0.61 6.48
N SER A 16 -2.10 -1.95 6.35
CA SER A 16 -2.47 -2.60 5.09
C SER A 16 -3.94 -2.33 4.73
N GLY A 17 -4.85 -2.36 5.71
CA GLY A 17 -6.24 -1.95 5.51
C GLY A 17 -6.38 -0.49 5.05
N LEU A 18 -5.61 0.42 5.64
CA LEU A 18 -5.61 1.84 5.27
C LEU A 18 -5.12 2.05 3.81
N ILE A 19 -4.08 1.32 3.40
CA ILE A 19 -3.54 1.38 2.03
C ILE A 19 -4.59 0.90 1.01
N ILE A 20 -5.31 -0.18 1.31
CA ILE A 20 -6.40 -0.66 0.46
C ILE A 20 -7.52 0.38 0.37
N PHE A 21 -7.88 1.02 1.49
CA PHE A 21 -8.89 2.06 1.51
C PHE A 21 -8.48 3.29 0.68
N LEU A 22 -7.21 3.69 0.73
CA LEU A 22 -6.67 4.73 -0.16
C LEU A 22 -6.77 4.33 -1.65
N GLY A 23 -6.48 3.07 -1.99
CA GLY A 23 -6.69 2.52 -3.33
C GLY A 23 -8.15 2.64 -3.79
N PHE A 24 -9.09 2.32 -2.91
CA PHE A 24 -10.52 2.43 -3.18
C PHE A 24 -10.97 3.88 -3.40
N ILE A 25 -10.49 4.82 -2.57
CA ILE A 25 -10.79 6.24 -2.74
C ILE A 25 -10.30 6.74 -4.10
N VAL A 26 -9.06 6.41 -4.49
CA VAL A 26 -8.53 6.86 -5.78
C VAL A 26 -9.26 6.23 -6.97
N TRP A 27 -9.69 4.96 -6.84
CA TRP A 27 -10.56 4.34 -7.83
C TRP A 27 -11.87 5.13 -7.99
N ASN A 28 -12.52 5.46 -6.87
CA ASN A 28 -13.77 6.20 -6.88
C ASN A 28 -13.59 7.61 -7.44
N LEU A 29 -12.54 8.31 -7.00
CA LEU A 29 -12.19 9.67 -7.43
C LEU A 29 -11.87 9.73 -8.93
N GLY A 30 -11.13 8.75 -9.46
CA GLY A 30 -10.83 8.66 -10.89
C GLY A 30 -12.10 8.47 -11.73
N LYS A 31 -13.08 7.72 -11.22
CA LYS A 31 -14.37 7.49 -11.87
C LYS A 31 -15.28 8.73 -11.79
N GLU A 32 -15.35 9.39 -10.64
CA GLU A 32 -16.15 10.61 -10.44
C GLU A 32 -15.58 11.83 -11.17
N SER A 33 -14.24 11.95 -11.23
CA SER A 33 -13.58 13.12 -11.84
C SER A 33 -13.67 13.15 -13.37
N LYS A 34 -14.39 12.20 -14.00
CA LYS A 34 -14.37 11.98 -15.46
C LYS A 34 -12.95 11.93 -16.01
N ALA A 35 -12.00 11.47 -15.20
CA ALA A 35 -10.64 11.27 -15.66
C ALA A 35 -10.75 10.30 -16.84
N GLY A 36 -10.31 10.73 -18.02
CA GLY A 36 -10.40 9.89 -19.20
C GLY A 36 -9.69 8.55 -18.99
N LYS A 37 -9.82 7.64 -19.95
CA LYS A 37 -9.16 6.31 -19.93
C LYS A 37 -7.68 6.39 -19.53
N PHE A 38 -6.98 7.44 -19.98
CA PHE A 38 -5.60 7.75 -19.63
C PHE A 38 -5.40 8.19 -18.18
N GLY A 39 -6.30 9.02 -17.63
CA GLY A 39 -6.19 9.52 -16.26
C GLY A 39 -6.39 8.42 -15.22
N ILE A 40 -7.37 7.54 -15.43
CA ILE A 40 -7.56 6.36 -14.57
C ILE A 40 -6.37 5.41 -14.68
N ALA A 41 -5.82 5.18 -15.88
CA ALA A 41 -4.64 4.35 -16.08
C ALA A 41 -3.39 4.90 -15.37
N MET A 42 -3.18 6.22 -15.42
CA MET A 42 -2.06 6.87 -14.74
C MET A 42 -2.23 6.89 -13.21
N LEU A 43 -3.46 7.12 -12.72
CA LEU A 43 -3.78 6.97 -11.30
C LEU A 43 -3.48 5.55 -10.80
N PHE A 44 -3.83 4.54 -11.60
CA PHE A 44 -3.50 3.14 -11.29
C PHE A 44 -2.00 2.84 -11.31
N LEU A 45 -1.26 3.41 -12.26
CA LEU A 45 0.18 3.23 -12.33
C LEU A 45 0.89 3.85 -11.13
N VAL A 46 0.55 5.08 -10.76
CA VAL A 46 1.18 5.77 -9.62
C VAL A 46 0.86 5.05 -8.31
N LEU A 47 -0.40 4.63 -8.12
CA LEU A 47 -0.83 3.91 -6.92
C LEU A 47 -0.21 2.52 -6.86
N GLY A 48 -0.17 1.81 -7.99
CA GLY A 48 0.51 0.52 -8.14
C GLY A 48 2.00 0.60 -7.85
N LEU A 49 2.70 1.62 -8.37
CA LEU A 49 4.10 1.90 -8.06
C LEU A 49 4.32 2.21 -6.57
N GLY A 50 3.43 2.98 -5.95
CA GLY A 50 3.50 3.30 -4.52
C GLY A 50 3.36 2.06 -3.63
N VAL A 51 2.36 1.22 -3.91
CA VAL A 51 2.14 -0.05 -3.18
C VAL A 51 3.27 -1.03 -3.47
N PHE A 52 3.71 -1.13 -4.72
CA PHE A 52 4.83 -1.98 -5.10
C PHE A 52 6.12 -1.58 -4.39
N GLY A 53 6.45 -0.28 -4.33
CA GLY A 53 7.60 0.23 -3.57
C GLY A 53 7.49 -0.07 -2.07
N PHE A 54 6.29 0.04 -1.49
CA PHE A 54 6.03 -0.30 -0.10
C PHE A 54 6.25 -1.80 0.20
N VAL A 55 5.81 -2.70 -0.68
CA VAL A 55 6.05 -4.14 -0.53
C VAL A 55 7.52 -4.48 -0.80
N PHE A 56 8.12 -3.86 -1.80
CA PHE A 56 9.51 -4.09 -2.18
C PHE A 56 10.49 -3.71 -1.06
N LYS A 57 10.26 -2.60 -0.35
CA LYS A 57 11.09 -2.24 0.82
C LYS A 57 11.02 -3.28 1.94
N GLU A 58 9.84 -3.85 2.20
CA GLU A 58 9.65 -4.86 3.26
C GLU A 58 10.39 -6.14 2.90
N LEU A 59 10.30 -6.55 1.62
CA LEU A 59 11.07 -7.67 1.10
C LEU A 59 12.58 -7.42 1.17
N LEU A 60 13.04 -6.22 0.81
CA LEU A 60 14.46 -5.85 0.90
C LEU A 60 14.97 -5.88 2.34
N ILE A 61 14.22 -5.32 3.29
CA ILE A 61 14.60 -5.34 4.71
C ILE A 61 14.67 -6.78 5.23
N SER A 62 13.67 -7.60 4.88
CA SER A 62 13.63 -9.01 5.28
C SER A 62 14.75 -9.85 4.69
N PHE A 63 15.25 -9.52 3.49
CA PHE A 63 16.23 -10.35 2.78
C PHE A 63 17.68 -9.85 2.89
N LEU A 64 17.88 -8.53 2.96
CA LEU A 64 19.20 -7.89 2.91
C LEU A 64 19.66 -7.35 4.28
N VAL A 65 18.74 -6.84 5.10
CA VAL A 65 19.09 -6.08 6.33
C VAL A 65 18.98 -6.93 7.59
N LEU A 66 18.10 -7.94 7.61
CA LEU A 66 18.06 -8.93 8.69
C LEU A 66 19.13 -10.00 8.46
N PRO A 67 20.28 -9.99 9.17
CA PRO A 67 21.00 -11.23 9.38
C PRO A 67 20.03 -12.17 10.10
N LYS A 68 19.90 -13.40 9.59
CA LYS A 68 19.01 -14.42 10.16
C LYS A 68 19.16 -14.54 11.68
#